data_AF-A0A954I4G2-F1
#
_entry.id   AF-A0A954I4G2-F1
#
_cell.length_a   1.000
_cell.length_b   1.000
_cell.length_c   1.000
_cell.angle_alpha   90.00
_cell.angle_beta   90.00
_cell.angle_gamma   90.00
#
_symmetry.space_group_name_H-M   'P 1'
#
loop_
_entity.id
_entity.type
_entity.pdbx_description
1 polymer ?
#
loop_
_entity_poly.entity_id
_entity_poly.type
_entity_poly.pdbx_seq_one_letter_code
_entity_poly.pdbx_strand_id
1 'polypeptide(L)'
;MDRTHTVVRGDTLSGIAKQFGFRYWQNIYFAQQNNSFREKRPNPNRIEIGDQVVIPTKDQVIIALESKASKRYHRIPLFTQPDAATCWRASAKMVYLWKHGRSAETRFNERIGSSYAAQASGLNGSQWRDFFVSRLGMLWTDVSCENLLHYILAVRSPVVAFAYTTDPNNGHAVVIAGYNLFSLQWYVLNPFSGASYDFNEDGTATYTAGPATEQNMGYWGSINELRFRGDVFHF
;
A
#
# COMPACT_ATOMS: atom_id res chain seq x y z
N MET A 1 6.43 10.51 24.52
CA MET A 1 7.86 10.29 24.29
C MET A 1 8.03 8.80 24.08
N ASP A 2 8.69 8.45 23.00
CA ASP A 2 8.93 7.06 22.62
C ASP A 2 9.89 6.41 23.62
N ARG A 3 9.77 5.09 23.81
CA ARG A 3 10.58 4.33 24.76
C ARG A 3 11.26 3.18 24.06
N THR A 4 12.50 2.87 24.39
CA THR A 4 13.17 1.67 23.86
C THR A 4 13.02 0.52 24.84
N HIS A 5 12.51 -0.62 24.36
CA HIS A 5 12.46 -1.88 25.09
C HIS A 5 13.59 -2.79 24.60
N THR A 6 14.39 -3.31 25.52
CA THR A 6 15.40 -4.33 25.21
C THR A 6 14.77 -5.70 25.39
N VAL A 7 14.75 -6.50 24.33
CA VAL A 7 14.16 -7.84 24.33
C VAL A 7 14.90 -8.74 25.33
N VAL A 8 14.16 -9.39 26.21
CA VAL A 8 14.68 -10.37 27.18
C VAL A 8 14.14 -11.76 26.91
N ARG A 9 14.67 -12.77 27.61
CA ARG A 9 14.25 -14.15 27.45
C ARG A 9 12.74 -14.29 27.71
N GLY A 10 12.03 -14.88 26.76
CA GLY A 10 10.59 -15.13 26.85
C GLY A 10 9.71 -14.01 26.27
N ASP A 11 10.32 -12.90 25.85
CA ASP A 11 9.58 -11.85 25.15
C ASP A 11 9.04 -12.34 23.81
N THR A 12 7.86 -11.82 23.48
CA THR A 12 7.27 -11.87 22.13
C THR A 12 6.77 -10.47 21.80
N LEU A 13 6.65 -10.12 20.52
CA LEU A 13 6.08 -8.83 20.14
C LEU A 13 4.66 -8.63 20.70
N SER A 14 3.85 -9.70 20.75
CA SER A 14 2.53 -9.67 21.39
C SER A 14 2.60 -9.41 22.91
N GLY A 15 3.57 -10.02 23.60
CA GLY A 15 3.79 -9.81 25.03
C GLY A 15 4.22 -8.37 25.33
N ILE A 16 5.19 -7.87 24.55
CA ILE A 16 5.66 -6.48 24.62
C ILE A 16 4.49 -5.53 24.33
N ALA A 17 3.72 -5.75 23.27
CA ALA A 17 2.56 -4.93 22.94
C ALA A 17 1.57 -4.84 24.11
N LYS A 18 1.20 -5.98 24.69
CA LYS A 18 0.32 -6.04 25.86
C LYS A 18 0.89 -5.25 27.05
N GLN A 19 2.18 -5.41 27.35
CA GLN A 19 2.85 -4.70 28.43
C GLN A 19 2.77 -3.18 28.26
N PHE A 20 2.90 -2.69 27.03
CA PHE A 20 2.83 -1.27 26.70
C PHE A 20 1.42 -0.79 26.29
N GLY A 21 0.40 -1.62 26.51
CA GLY A 21 -1.00 -1.27 26.30
C GLY A 21 -1.44 -1.21 24.84
N PHE A 22 -0.69 -1.78 23.90
CA PHE A 22 -1.07 -1.95 22.49
C PHE A 22 -1.92 -3.20 22.30
N ARG A 23 -3.00 -3.08 21.53
CA ARG A 23 -3.85 -4.21 21.12
C ARG A 23 -3.18 -5.02 20.03
N TYR A 24 -2.51 -4.36 19.09
CA TYR A 24 -1.87 -5.00 17.94
C TYR A 24 -0.36 -4.77 17.98
N TRP A 25 0.41 -5.86 18.08
CA TRP A 25 1.87 -5.79 18.07
C TRP A 25 2.42 -5.19 16.76
N GLN A 26 1.66 -5.34 15.68
CA GLN A 26 1.93 -4.77 14.37
C GLN A 26 2.15 -3.26 14.45
N ASN A 27 1.40 -2.55 15.29
CA ASN A 27 1.53 -1.10 15.43
C ASN A 27 2.88 -0.69 16.05
N ILE A 28 3.52 -1.57 16.81
CA ILE A 28 4.90 -1.39 17.28
C ILE A 28 5.86 -1.79 16.17
N TYR A 29 5.71 -3.00 15.62
CA TYR A 29 6.62 -3.55 14.62
C TYR A 29 6.78 -2.64 13.40
N PHE A 30 5.67 -2.11 12.88
CA PHE A 30 5.57 -1.24 11.70
C PHE A 30 5.75 0.25 11.99
N ALA A 31 6.16 0.63 13.20
CA ALA A 31 6.52 2.01 13.49
C ALA A 31 7.76 2.42 12.68
N GLN A 32 7.80 3.67 12.21
CA GLN A 32 8.93 4.20 11.42
C GLN A 32 10.27 4.06 12.15
N GLN A 33 10.26 4.22 13.47
CA GLN A 33 11.43 4.12 14.34
C GLN A 33 12.01 2.69 14.39
N ASN A 34 11.22 1.69 14.00
CA ASN A 34 11.62 0.29 14.01
C ASN A 34 12.05 -0.23 12.63
N ASN A 35 12.26 0.63 11.63
CA ASN A 35 12.69 0.19 10.29
C ASN A 35 13.96 -0.69 10.36
N SER A 36 15.00 -0.24 11.08
CA SER A 36 16.25 -1.02 11.25
C SER A 36 16.04 -2.32 12.03
N PHE A 37 15.13 -2.33 13.01
CA PHE A 37 14.74 -3.55 13.70
C PHE A 37 14.04 -4.54 12.77
N ARG A 38 13.15 -4.07 11.88
CA ARG A 38 12.48 -4.90 10.88
C ARG A 38 13.44 -5.45 9.82
N GLU A 39 14.41 -4.65 9.38
CA GLU A 39 15.47 -5.10 8.48
C GLU A 39 16.28 -6.24 9.11
N LYS A 40 16.61 -6.12 10.40
CA LYS A 40 17.30 -7.17 11.15
C LYS A 40 16.41 -8.40 11.38
N ARG A 41 15.11 -8.19 11.67
CA ARG A 41 14.12 -9.22 12.05
C ARG A 41 12.90 -9.16 11.13
N PRO A 42 13.02 -9.59 9.85
CA PRO A 42 11.91 -9.54 8.91
C PRO A 42 10.78 -10.52 9.27
N ASN A 43 11.09 -11.60 9.99
CA ASN A 43 10.09 -12.46 10.59
C ASN A 43 9.76 -11.96 12.01
N PRO A 44 8.56 -11.38 12.26
CA PRO A 44 8.19 -10.81 13.56
C PRO A 44 8.10 -11.85 14.68
N ASN A 45 8.04 -13.14 14.35
CA ASN A 45 8.06 -14.23 15.33
C ASN A 45 9.49 -14.65 15.73
N ARG A 46 10.53 -14.03 15.16
CA ARG A 46 11.95 -14.35 15.42
C ARG A 46 12.70 -13.14 15.97
N ILE A 47 12.31 -12.67 17.14
CA ILE A 47 13.05 -11.64 17.90
C ILE A 47 14.07 -12.30 18.81
N GLU A 48 15.21 -11.64 19.07
CA GLU A 48 16.28 -12.20 19.89
C GLU A 48 16.59 -11.33 21.11
N ILE A 49 17.10 -11.97 22.15
CA ILE A 49 17.55 -11.29 23.38
C ILE A 49 18.57 -10.21 23.01
N GLY A 50 18.38 -9.00 23.54
CA GLY A 50 19.23 -7.84 23.27
C GLY A 50 18.80 -7.00 22.06
N ASP A 51 17.82 -7.45 21.27
CA ASP A 51 17.22 -6.57 20.26
C ASP A 51 16.59 -5.34 20.93
N GLN A 52 16.71 -4.19 20.27
CA GLN A 52 16.09 -2.94 20.71
C GLN A 52 14.83 -2.68 19.88
N VAL A 53 13.68 -2.60 20.55
CA VAL A 53 12.39 -2.30 19.95
C VAL A 53 11.91 -0.95 20.47
N VAL A 54 11.71 0.01 19.59
CA VAL A 54 11.12 1.30 19.95
C VAL A 54 9.61 1.11 20.11
N ILE A 55 9.10 1.46 21.28
CA ILE A 55 7.68 1.55 21.60
C ILE A 55 7.23 2.97 21.25
N PRO A 56 6.49 3.15 20.14
CA PRO A 56 6.07 4.48 19.71
C PRO A 56 5.05 5.07 20.69
N THR A 57 4.96 6.39 20.73
CA THR A 57 3.82 7.08 21.34
C THR A 57 2.56 6.77 20.52
N LYS A 58 1.41 6.53 21.20
CA LYS A 58 0.12 6.36 20.52
C LYS A 58 -0.39 7.70 19.98
N ASP A 59 0.05 8.06 18.79
CA ASP A 59 -0.46 9.22 18.06
C ASP A 59 -1.84 8.95 17.43
N GLN A 60 -2.37 9.92 16.68
CA GLN A 60 -3.68 9.81 16.04
C GLN A 60 -3.75 8.65 15.02
N VAL A 61 -2.63 8.32 14.36
CA VAL A 61 -2.52 7.21 13.40
C VAL A 61 -2.71 5.90 14.14
N ILE A 62 -1.91 5.65 15.17
CA ILE A 62 -1.97 4.41 15.96
C ILE A 62 -3.29 4.30 16.70
N ILE A 63 -3.81 5.38 17.29
CA ILE A 63 -5.12 5.37 17.97
C ILE A 63 -6.22 4.93 16.99
N ALA A 64 -6.21 5.45 15.76
CA ALA A 64 -7.18 5.04 14.75
C ALA A 64 -7.04 3.55 14.40
N LEU A 65 -5.83 3.04 14.24
CA LEU A 65 -5.56 1.62 13.93
C LEU A 65 -5.94 0.67 15.08
N GLU A 66 -5.78 1.09 16.32
CA GLU A 66 -6.18 0.30 17.50
C GLU A 66 -7.71 0.18 17.63
N SER A 67 -8.44 1.17 17.08
CA SER A 67 -9.91 1.25 17.12
C SER A 67 -10.62 0.61 15.93
N LYS A 68 -10.01 0.61 14.74
CA LYS A 68 -10.61 0.07 13.52
C LYS A 68 -10.06 -1.33 13.25
N ALA A 69 -10.97 -2.29 13.11
CA ALA A 69 -10.65 -3.71 12.90
C ALA A 69 -9.50 -3.97 11.92
N SER A 70 -8.71 -4.98 12.28
CA SER A 70 -7.51 -5.54 11.64
C SER A 70 -7.65 -6.04 10.19
N LYS A 71 -8.84 -6.00 9.58
CA LYS A 71 -9.04 -6.35 8.17
C LYS A 71 -9.99 -5.36 7.53
N ARG A 72 -9.52 -4.65 6.50
CA ARG A 72 -10.29 -3.63 5.76
C ARG A 72 -9.98 -3.76 4.28
N TYR A 73 -11.00 -3.65 3.45
CA TYR A 73 -10.84 -3.51 2.02
C TYR A 73 -11.96 -2.68 1.42
N HIS A 74 -11.65 -2.08 0.28
CA HIS A 74 -12.56 -1.27 -0.52
C HIS A 74 -13.06 -2.09 -1.71
N ARG A 75 -14.35 -2.00 -2.01
CA ARG A 75 -14.93 -2.57 -3.22
C ARG A 75 -14.70 -1.65 -4.39
N ILE A 76 -13.59 -1.87 -5.10
CA ILE A 76 -13.14 -1.03 -6.20
C ILE A 76 -13.52 -1.68 -7.52
N PRO A 77 -14.08 -0.94 -8.49
CA PRO A 77 -14.32 -1.48 -9.82
C PRO A 77 -12.98 -1.72 -10.53
N LEU A 78 -12.79 -2.94 -11.04
CA LEU A 78 -11.59 -3.29 -11.81
C LEU A 78 -11.69 -2.75 -13.24
N PHE A 79 -10.60 -2.12 -13.69
CA PHE A 79 -10.41 -1.69 -15.08
C PHE A 79 -9.05 -2.16 -15.58
N THR A 80 -9.03 -2.82 -16.74
CA THR A 80 -7.77 -3.28 -17.32
C THR A 80 -7.10 -2.17 -18.13
N GLN A 81 -5.77 -2.15 -18.14
CA GLN A 81 -4.99 -1.36 -19.06
C GLN A 81 -4.98 -2.07 -20.43
N PRO A 82 -5.29 -1.35 -21.52
CA PRO A 82 -5.16 -1.92 -22.88
C PRO A 82 -3.69 -2.11 -23.28
N ASP A 83 -2.80 -1.25 -22.78
CA ASP A 83 -1.39 -1.20 -23.13
C ASP A 83 -0.49 -1.26 -21.90
N ALA A 84 0.68 -1.89 -22.02
CA ALA A 84 1.67 -2.03 -20.94
C ALA A 84 2.05 -0.71 -20.25
N ALA A 85 2.00 0.40 -20.97
CA ALA A 85 2.38 1.73 -20.50
C ALA A 85 1.23 2.58 -19.93
N THR A 86 0.00 2.05 -19.83
CA THR A 86 -1.20 2.80 -19.40
C THR A 86 -1.74 2.39 -18.02
N CYS A 87 -0.94 1.67 -17.22
CA CYS A 87 -1.27 1.25 -15.86
C CYS A 87 -1.76 2.41 -14.97
N TRP A 88 -1.13 3.58 -15.10
CA TRP A 88 -1.48 4.80 -14.35
C TRP A 88 -2.92 5.25 -14.57
N ARG A 89 -3.40 5.20 -15.81
CA ARG A 89 -4.75 5.62 -16.18
C ARG A 89 -5.80 4.67 -15.65
N ALA A 90 -5.55 3.37 -15.80
CA ALA A 90 -6.44 2.33 -15.31
C ALA A 90 -6.55 2.38 -13.77
N SER A 91 -5.42 2.42 -13.05
CA SER A 91 -5.39 2.52 -11.58
C SER A 91 -6.08 3.79 -11.07
N ALA A 92 -5.85 4.93 -11.72
CA ALA A 92 -6.54 6.17 -11.36
C ALA A 92 -8.05 6.11 -11.61
N LYS A 93 -8.48 5.52 -12.72
CA LYS A 93 -9.90 5.32 -13.04
C LYS A 93 -10.58 4.43 -12.00
N MET A 94 -9.93 3.35 -11.56
CA MET A 94 -10.42 2.48 -10.50
C MET A 94 -10.71 3.27 -9.21
N VAL A 95 -9.73 4.03 -8.72
CA VAL A 95 -9.85 4.80 -7.47
C VAL A 95 -10.83 5.98 -7.62
N TYR A 96 -10.85 6.64 -8.77
CA TYR A 96 -11.80 7.72 -9.08
C TYR A 96 -13.25 7.22 -9.07
N LEU A 97 -13.54 6.12 -9.75
CA LEU A 97 -14.89 5.56 -9.83
C LEU A 97 -15.32 4.88 -8.53
N TRP A 98 -14.37 4.42 -7.70
CA TRP A 98 -14.67 4.05 -6.31
C TRP A 98 -15.21 5.25 -5.51
N LYS A 99 -14.54 6.41 -5.58
CA LYS A 99 -14.96 7.62 -4.84
C LYS A 99 -16.26 8.21 -5.37
N HIS A 100 -16.42 8.22 -6.68
CA HIS A 100 -17.43 9.03 -7.35
C HIS A 100 -18.59 8.22 -7.97
N GLY A 101 -18.53 6.89 -7.88
CA GLY A 101 -19.48 5.99 -8.51
C GLY A 101 -19.16 5.71 -9.98
N ARG A 102 -19.61 4.54 -10.48
CA ARG A 102 -19.34 4.07 -11.86
C ARG A 102 -19.91 4.99 -12.95
N SER A 103 -20.99 5.72 -12.66
CA SER A 103 -21.58 6.69 -13.61
C SER A 103 -20.69 7.92 -13.85
N ALA A 104 -19.63 8.12 -13.06
CA ALA A 104 -18.72 9.26 -13.21
C ALA A 104 -17.63 9.07 -14.29
N GLU A 105 -17.73 8.03 -15.12
CA GLU A 105 -16.73 7.72 -16.16
C GLU A 105 -16.56 8.85 -17.19
N THR A 106 -17.66 9.44 -17.66
CA THR A 106 -17.59 10.61 -18.55
C THR A 106 -16.84 11.76 -17.89
N ARG A 107 -17.16 12.05 -16.63
CA ARG A 107 -16.49 13.10 -15.85
C ARG A 107 -15.00 12.79 -15.62
N PHE A 108 -14.64 11.52 -15.45
CA PHE A 108 -13.22 11.12 -15.38
C PHE A 108 -12.48 11.51 -16.67
N ASN A 109 -13.04 11.13 -17.83
CA ASN A 109 -12.44 11.42 -19.13
C ASN A 109 -12.34 12.93 -19.41
N GLU A 110 -13.35 13.70 -19.01
CA GLU A 110 -13.34 15.17 -19.10
C GLU A 110 -12.23 15.78 -18.24
N ARG A 111 -12.06 15.31 -17.00
CA ARG A 111 -11.07 15.87 -16.06
C ARG A 111 -9.63 15.58 -16.48
N ILE A 112 -9.35 14.37 -16.98
CA ILE A 112 -8.01 14.06 -17.49
C ILE A 112 -7.70 14.80 -18.80
N GLY A 113 -8.73 15.14 -19.57
CA GLY A 113 -8.58 15.85 -20.84
C GLY A 113 -7.99 14.98 -21.97
N SER A 114 -8.03 15.52 -23.19
CA SER A 114 -7.66 14.79 -24.40
C SER A 114 -6.19 14.37 -24.44
N SER A 115 -5.28 15.16 -23.85
CA SER A 115 -3.84 14.84 -23.82
C SER A 115 -3.55 13.52 -23.10
N TYR A 116 -4.11 13.34 -21.91
CA TYR A 116 -3.95 12.09 -21.15
C TYR A 116 -4.85 10.96 -21.66
N ALA A 117 -5.99 11.28 -22.28
CA ALA A 117 -6.81 10.27 -22.95
C ALA A 117 -6.10 9.64 -24.15
N ALA A 118 -5.33 10.43 -24.92
CA ALA A 118 -4.58 9.94 -26.08
C ALA A 118 -3.18 9.39 -25.74
N GLN A 119 -2.69 9.61 -24.52
CA GLN A 119 -1.34 9.20 -24.14
C GLN A 119 -1.22 7.67 -24.02
N ALA A 120 -0.35 7.10 -24.86
CA ALA A 120 -0.04 5.67 -24.87
C ALA A 120 1.25 5.31 -24.11
N SER A 121 2.00 6.31 -23.62
CA SER A 121 3.23 6.13 -22.85
C SER A 121 3.02 6.28 -21.34
N GLY A 122 4.01 5.86 -20.56
CA GLY A 122 4.05 6.11 -19.12
C GLY A 122 4.15 7.61 -18.79
N LEU A 123 3.83 7.97 -17.55
CA LEU A 123 4.01 9.33 -17.06
C LEU A 123 5.44 9.55 -16.56
N ASN A 124 6.00 10.73 -16.83
CA ASN A 124 7.23 11.20 -16.20
C ASN A 124 6.95 11.95 -14.87
N GLY A 125 8.00 12.29 -14.12
CA GLY A 125 7.94 12.90 -12.79
C GLY A 125 6.95 14.07 -12.63
N SER A 126 6.94 15.03 -13.57
CA SER A 126 6.03 16.19 -13.50
C SER A 126 4.61 15.83 -13.93
N GLN A 127 4.46 14.91 -14.88
CA GLN A 127 3.15 14.45 -15.35
C GLN A 127 2.37 13.68 -14.27
N TRP A 128 3.04 12.96 -13.36
CA TRP A 128 2.36 12.29 -12.24
C TRP A 128 1.59 13.27 -11.37
N ARG A 129 2.24 14.37 -10.94
CA ARG A 129 1.61 15.36 -10.08
C ARG A 129 0.47 16.09 -10.79
N ASP A 130 0.65 16.48 -12.05
CA ASP A 130 -0.46 17.10 -12.80
C ASP A 130 -1.65 16.14 -12.90
N PHE A 131 -1.41 14.90 -13.33
CA PHE A 131 -2.48 13.94 -13.57
C PHE A 131 -3.24 13.57 -12.29
N PHE A 132 -2.54 13.13 -11.23
CA PHE A 132 -3.22 12.68 -10.01
C PHE A 132 -3.73 13.85 -9.17
N VAL A 133 -2.94 14.90 -8.99
CA VAL A 133 -3.28 15.99 -8.07
C VAL A 133 -4.12 17.05 -8.78
N SER A 134 -3.59 17.66 -9.85
CA SER A 134 -4.27 18.78 -10.51
C SER A 134 -5.53 18.33 -11.25
N ARG A 135 -5.47 17.27 -12.06
CA ARG A 135 -6.60 16.80 -12.89
C ARG A 135 -7.63 16.06 -12.07
N LEU A 136 -7.19 15.12 -11.23
CA LEU A 136 -8.08 14.23 -10.49
C LEU A 136 -8.40 14.72 -9.07
N GLY A 137 -7.69 15.71 -8.53
CA GLY A 137 -7.93 16.22 -7.18
C GLY A 137 -7.56 15.22 -6.09
N MET A 138 -6.59 14.34 -6.37
CA MET A 138 -6.06 13.40 -5.38
C MET A 138 -4.99 14.08 -4.53
N LEU A 139 -4.84 13.61 -3.30
CA LEU A 139 -3.75 13.97 -2.40
C LEU A 139 -2.53 13.10 -2.71
N TRP A 140 -1.36 13.72 -2.73
CA TRP A 140 -0.08 13.03 -2.74
C TRP A 140 0.43 12.92 -1.30
N THR A 141 0.81 11.72 -0.89
CA THR A 141 1.35 11.44 0.44
C THR A 141 2.63 10.61 0.31
N ASP A 142 3.68 11.04 0.99
CA ASP A 142 4.88 10.24 1.21
C ASP A 142 4.67 9.32 2.42
N VAL A 143 4.67 8.02 2.16
CA VAL A 143 4.45 6.95 3.15
C VAL A 143 5.80 6.56 3.74
N SER A 144 6.09 7.11 4.92
CA SER A 144 7.33 6.84 5.65
C SER A 144 7.34 5.51 6.42
N CYS A 145 6.17 4.88 6.61
CA CYS A 145 6.01 3.59 7.29
C CYS A 145 4.67 2.92 6.95
N GLU A 146 4.59 1.62 7.24
CA GLU A 146 3.43 0.76 6.97
C GLU A 146 2.21 1.19 7.79
N ASN A 147 2.40 1.63 9.04
CA ASN A 147 1.32 2.18 9.85
C ASN A 147 0.63 3.36 9.17
N LEU A 148 1.38 4.25 8.52
CA LEU A 148 0.81 5.39 7.80
C LEU A 148 -0.03 4.91 6.62
N LEU A 149 0.44 3.93 5.84
CA LEU A 149 -0.36 3.39 4.75
C LEU A 149 -1.60 2.66 5.25
N HIS A 150 -1.48 1.84 6.30
CA HIS A 150 -2.62 1.16 6.90
C HIS A 150 -3.67 2.15 7.36
N TYR A 151 -3.23 3.27 7.95
CA TYR A 151 -4.12 4.35 8.33
C TYR A 151 -4.83 4.96 7.13
N ILE A 152 -4.13 5.27 6.04
CA ILE A 152 -4.74 5.81 4.81
C ILE A 152 -5.80 4.82 4.29
N LEU A 153 -5.46 3.53 4.20
CA LEU A 153 -6.38 2.50 3.71
C LEU A 153 -7.59 2.29 4.63
N ALA A 154 -7.40 2.33 5.95
CA ALA A 154 -8.44 2.06 6.94
C ALA A 154 -9.35 3.28 7.20
N VAL A 155 -8.86 4.49 6.97
CA VAL A 155 -9.54 5.73 7.38
C VAL A 155 -9.92 6.63 6.21
N ARG A 156 -9.16 6.60 5.10
CA ARG A 156 -9.34 7.55 3.99
C ARG A 156 -9.86 6.86 2.74
N SER A 157 -9.01 6.15 2.01
CA SER A 157 -9.34 5.64 0.69
C SER A 157 -8.37 4.52 0.27
N PRO A 158 -8.70 3.73 -0.77
CA PRO A 158 -7.68 3.01 -1.49
C PRO A 158 -6.67 3.99 -2.10
N VAL A 159 -5.47 3.50 -2.39
CA VAL A 159 -4.38 4.33 -2.93
C VAL A 159 -3.90 3.81 -4.27
N VAL A 160 -3.50 4.71 -5.15
CA VAL A 160 -2.63 4.38 -6.29
C VAL A 160 -1.20 4.44 -5.82
N ALA A 161 -0.47 3.36 -6.07
CA ALA A 161 0.92 3.17 -5.70
C ALA A 161 1.77 2.84 -6.92
N PHE A 162 3.07 3.16 -6.84
CA PHE A 162 4.05 2.83 -7.85
C PHE A 162 5.04 1.80 -7.32
N ALA A 163 5.02 0.63 -7.94
CA ALA A 163 6.04 -0.39 -7.74
C ALA A 163 7.09 -0.25 -8.84
N TYR A 164 8.36 -0.30 -8.47
CA TYR A 164 9.48 -0.32 -9.42
C TYR A 164 10.14 -1.70 -9.42
N THR A 165 10.79 -2.05 -10.52
CA THR A 165 11.76 -3.16 -10.52
C THR A 165 13.13 -2.64 -10.04
N THR A 166 14.23 -3.32 -10.36
CA THR A 166 15.58 -2.76 -10.22
C THR A 166 15.80 -1.50 -11.05
N ASP A 167 15.00 -1.27 -12.09
CA ASP A 167 15.06 -0.07 -12.91
C ASP A 167 14.02 0.97 -12.45
N PRO A 168 14.44 2.13 -11.92
CA PRO A 168 13.53 3.21 -11.53
C PRO A 168 12.79 3.84 -12.73
N ASN A 169 13.20 3.55 -13.96
CA ASN A 169 12.49 3.95 -15.17
C ASN A 169 11.37 2.99 -15.58
N ASN A 170 11.32 1.80 -14.98
CA ASN A 170 10.32 0.77 -15.23
C ASN A 170 9.37 0.65 -14.03
N GLY A 171 8.52 1.67 -13.88
CA GLY A 171 7.51 1.76 -12.83
C GLY A 171 6.15 1.22 -13.28
N HIS A 172 5.44 0.55 -12.39
CA HIS A 172 4.11 0.00 -12.60
C HIS A 172 3.11 0.55 -11.58
N ALA A 173 1.99 1.07 -12.06
CA ALA A 173 0.93 1.61 -11.22
C ALA A 173 -0.03 0.51 -10.77
N VAL A 174 -0.25 0.38 -9.48
CA VAL A 174 -1.22 -0.56 -8.89
C VAL A 174 -2.17 0.17 -7.94
N VAL A 175 -3.30 -0.46 -7.61
CA VAL A 175 -4.20 0.04 -6.57
C VAL A 175 -4.07 -0.82 -5.33
N ILE A 176 -3.80 -0.21 -4.19
CA ILE A 176 -3.86 -0.88 -2.90
C ILE A 176 -5.27 -0.65 -2.35
N ALA A 177 -6.04 -1.72 -2.31
CA ALA A 177 -7.46 -1.71 -1.99
C ALA A 177 -7.75 -1.99 -0.52
N GLY A 178 -6.76 -2.44 0.25
CA GLY A 178 -6.96 -2.75 1.66
C GLY A 178 -5.81 -3.51 2.29
N TYR A 179 -6.04 -3.99 3.50
CA TYR A 179 -5.06 -4.65 4.34
C TYR A 179 -5.67 -5.64 5.33
N ASN A 180 -4.89 -6.66 5.69
CA ASN A 180 -5.11 -7.57 6.79
C ASN A 180 -3.90 -7.55 7.75
N LEU A 181 -4.07 -6.89 8.89
CA LEU A 181 -3.11 -6.78 9.99
C LEU A 181 -2.67 -8.13 10.54
N PHE A 182 -3.47 -9.19 10.43
CA PHE A 182 -3.10 -10.48 11.02
C PHE A 182 -2.26 -11.35 10.08
N SER A 183 -2.57 -11.34 8.80
CA SER A 183 -1.75 -12.04 7.80
C SER A 183 -0.60 -11.18 7.28
N LEU A 184 -0.53 -9.91 7.70
CA LEU A 184 0.38 -8.90 7.18
C LEU A 184 0.19 -8.59 5.69
N GLN A 185 -0.99 -8.92 5.14
CA GLN A 185 -1.20 -8.88 3.70
C GLN A 185 -2.00 -7.68 3.21
N TRP A 186 -1.55 -7.08 2.12
CA TRP A 186 -2.25 -5.97 1.47
C TRP A 186 -3.03 -6.52 0.26
N TYR A 187 -4.18 -5.93 -0.02
CA TYR A 187 -4.99 -6.30 -1.18
C TYR A 187 -4.64 -5.38 -2.34
N VAL A 188 -4.21 -5.94 -3.46
CA VAL A 188 -3.70 -5.17 -4.59
C VAL A 188 -4.48 -5.50 -5.86
N LEU A 189 -4.84 -4.46 -6.60
CA LEU A 189 -5.38 -4.56 -7.95
C LEU A 189 -4.32 -4.14 -8.94
N ASN A 190 -4.00 -5.05 -9.84
CA ASN A 190 -3.16 -4.78 -10.97
C ASN A 190 -4.04 -4.47 -12.19
N PRO A 191 -3.86 -3.32 -12.86
CA PRO A 191 -4.59 -3.03 -14.09
C PRO A 191 -4.20 -3.92 -15.27
N PHE A 192 -3.14 -4.72 -15.23
CA PHE A 192 -2.78 -5.59 -16.34
C PHE A 192 -3.88 -6.64 -16.60
N SER A 193 -4.32 -6.74 -17.87
CA SER A 193 -5.43 -7.62 -18.26
C SER A 193 -5.11 -9.07 -17.91
N GLY A 194 -5.80 -9.53 -16.89
CA GLY A 194 -5.67 -10.87 -16.38
C GLY A 194 -4.41 -11.18 -15.59
N ALA A 195 -3.77 -10.20 -14.95
CA ALA A 195 -2.63 -10.51 -14.10
C ALA A 195 -3.05 -10.79 -12.66
N SER A 196 -2.66 -11.95 -12.11
CA SER A 196 -2.30 -12.03 -10.69
C SER A 196 -0.80 -11.75 -10.56
N TYR A 197 -0.42 -11.09 -9.48
CA TYR A 197 0.98 -10.88 -9.11
C TYR A 197 1.21 -11.63 -7.81
N ASP A 198 2.08 -12.64 -7.86
CA ASP A 198 2.65 -13.26 -6.68
C ASP A 198 4.12 -12.84 -6.61
N PHE A 199 4.42 -11.95 -5.66
CA PHE A 199 5.81 -11.61 -5.36
C PHE A 199 6.38 -12.71 -4.50
N ASN A 200 7.50 -13.29 -4.94
CA ASN A 200 8.19 -14.33 -4.22
C ASN A 200 9.02 -13.71 -3.08
N GLU A 201 9.33 -14.49 -2.06
CA GLU A 201 10.15 -14.07 -0.91
C GLU A 201 11.55 -13.56 -1.32
N ASP A 202 12.00 -13.88 -2.54
CA ASP A 202 13.29 -13.46 -3.11
C ASP A 202 13.25 -12.10 -3.85
N GLY A 203 12.11 -11.41 -3.84
CA GLY A 203 11.93 -10.12 -4.49
C GLY A 203 11.74 -10.19 -6.01
N THR A 204 11.53 -11.39 -6.58
CA THR A 204 11.03 -11.57 -7.94
C THR A 204 9.50 -11.53 -7.98
N ALA A 205 8.94 -11.21 -9.14
CA ALA A 205 7.50 -11.22 -9.35
C ALA A 205 7.14 -12.31 -10.35
N THR A 206 6.19 -13.17 -9.97
CA THR A 206 5.61 -14.19 -10.84
C THR A 206 4.30 -13.67 -11.42
N TYR A 207 4.18 -13.79 -12.73
CA TYR A 207 3.07 -13.26 -13.52
C TYR A 207 2.22 -14.42 -14.04
N THR A 208 0.91 -14.38 -13.77
CA THR A 208 -0.06 -15.31 -14.36
C THR A 208 -1.07 -14.53 -15.18
N ALA A 209 -1.34 -14.94 -16.43
CA ALA A 209 -2.33 -14.34 -17.33
C ALA A 209 -3.72 -15.02 -17.22
N GLY A 210 -4.81 -14.25 -17.14
CA GLY A 210 -6.21 -14.67 -16.96
C GLY A 210 -7.09 -13.68 -16.15
N PRO A 211 -8.34 -13.38 -16.52
CA PRO A 211 -9.13 -12.23 -16.01
C PRO A 211 -9.25 -12.18 -14.48
N ALA A 212 -9.02 -11.00 -13.88
CA ALA A 212 -9.15 -10.83 -12.43
C ALA A 212 -10.64 -10.77 -12.03
N THR A 213 -11.04 -11.63 -11.09
CA THR A 213 -12.41 -11.71 -10.53
C THR A 213 -12.40 -11.20 -9.09
N GLU A 214 -13.57 -10.99 -8.48
CA GLU A 214 -13.71 -10.69 -7.04
C GLU A 214 -13.08 -11.79 -6.15
N GLN A 215 -12.89 -13.00 -6.70
CA GLN A 215 -12.17 -14.12 -6.05
C GLN A 215 -10.65 -14.12 -6.31
N ASN A 216 -10.15 -13.35 -7.29
CA ASN A 216 -8.76 -13.39 -7.79
C ASN A 216 -8.05 -12.02 -7.74
N MET A 217 -8.28 -11.23 -6.68
CA MET A 217 -7.37 -10.12 -6.36
C MET A 217 -6.04 -10.70 -5.84
N GLY A 218 -4.91 -10.13 -6.26
CA GLY A 218 -3.59 -10.54 -5.76
C GLY A 218 -3.42 -10.21 -4.27
N TYR A 219 -2.62 -11.01 -3.58
CA TYR A 219 -2.27 -10.81 -2.18
C TYR A 219 -0.82 -10.34 -2.07
N TRP A 220 -0.57 -9.29 -1.29
CA TRP A 220 0.77 -8.78 -0.99
C TRP A 220 1.25 -9.33 0.35
N GLY A 221 2.49 -9.83 0.49
CA GLY A 221 3.01 -10.33 1.76
C GLY A 221 3.57 -9.28 2.73
N SER A 222 4.23 -8.22 2.24
CA SER A 222 4.91 -7.21 3.09
C SER A 222 5.33 -5.94 2.32
N ILE A 223 5.48 -4.79 2.99
CA ILE A 223 6.07 -3.57 2.37
C ILE A 223 7.54 -3.77 1.98
N ASN A 224 8.25 -4.73 2.59
CA ASN A 224 9.68 -4.90 2.32
C ASN A 224 9.94 -5.62 0.98
N GLU A 225 8.93 -6.32 0.45
CA GLU A 225 8.91 -6.86 -0.92
C GLU A 225 8.57 -5.78 -1.96
N LEU A 226 8.16 -4.63 -1.45
CA LEU A 226 7.74 -3.48 -2.18
C LEU A 226 8.94 -2.57 -2.39
N ARG A 227 9.43 -2.53 -3.62
CA ARG A 227 10.22 -1.39 -4.09
C ARG A 227 9.28 -0.20 -4.30
N PHE A 228 8.63 0.20 -3.21
CA PHE A 228 7.66 1.28 -3.14
C PHE A 228 8.42 2.60 -3.11
N ARG A 229 7.95 3.59 -3.85
CA ARG A 229 8.58 4.90 -3.86
C ARG A 229 8.34 5.75 -2.60
N GLY A 230 7.64 5.23 -1.60
CA GLY A 230 7.02 6.07 -0.55
C GLY A 230 5.80 6.85 -1.07
N ASP A 231 5.81 7.26 -2.34
CA ASP A 231 4.76 8.08 -2.94
C ASP A 231 3.45 7.33 -3.24
N VAL A 232 2.35 7.79 -2.64
CA VAL A 232 0.98 7.35 -2.98
C VAL A 232 0.07 8.49 -3.35
N PHE A 233 -0.97 8.16 -4.12
CA PHE A 233 -2.06 9.07 -4.45
C PHE A 233 -3.38 8.52 -3.95
N HIS A 234 -4.13 9.34 -3.22
CA HIS A 234 -5.35 8.91 -2.56
C HIS A 234 -6.34 10.07 -2.47
N PHE A 235 -7.55 9.82 -1.99
CA PHE A 235 -8.63 10.82 -1.95
C PHE A 235 -8.99 11.31 -0.56
#